data_AF-A0A7C3AH36-F1
#
_entry.id   AF-A0A7C3AH36-F1
#
_cell.length_a   1.000
_cell.length_b   1.000
_cell.length_c   1.000
_cell.angle_alpha   90.00
_cell.angle_beta   90.00
_cell.angle_gamma   90.00
#
_symmetry.space_group_name_H-M   'P 1'
#
loop_
_entity.id
_entity.type
_entity.pdbx_description
1 polymer ?
#
loop_
_entity_poly.entity_id
_entity_poly.type
_entity_poly.pdbx_seq_one_letter_code
_entity_poly.pdbx_strand_id
1 'polypeptide(L)'
;MEEAKGNDAIKELKWFGLWFINNQNQISKDWMISKLNETLEVTNGVIEFTSEIVERLEDYLEKYCLEILKTLNLLVKVDNQDWFLIPSKETIKKLLIHTTETCSVEEIKDSINETISNLVRKGYHEF
;
A
#
# COMPACT_ATOMS: atom_id res chain seq x y z
N MET A 1 9.62 -6.03 30.20
CA MET A 1 8.57 -4.98 30.35
C MET A 1 8.56 -4.00 29.19
N GLU A 2 9.68 -3.75 28.51
CA GLU A 2 9.75 -2.94 27.27
C GLU A 2 9.12 -3.65 26.05
N GLU A 3 9.27 -4.97 25.92
CA GLU A 3 8.70 -5.74 24.80
C GLU A 3 7.16 -5.68 24.71
N ALA A 4 6.47 -5.64 25.86
CA ALA A 4 5.01 -5.55 25.89
C ALA A 4 4.51 -4.20 25.35
N LYS A 5 5.21 -3.10 25.67
CA LYS A 5 4.87 -1.76 25.18
C LYS A 5 5.11 -1.62 23.67
N GLY A 6 6.19 -2.22 23.16
CA GLY A 6 6.48 -2.21 21.73
C GLY A 6 5.41 -2.94 20.91
N ASN A 7 4.88 -4.05 21.43
CA ASN A 7 3.87 -4.85 20.73
C ASN A 7 2.51 -4.14 20.67
N ASP A 8 2.14 -3.42 21.74
CA ASP A 8 0.89 -2.66 21.77
C ASP A 8 0.95 -1.41 20.87
N ALA A 9 2.10 -0.72 20.81
CA ALA A 9 2.31 0.38 19.87
C ALA A 9 2.19 -0.07 18.39
N ILE A 10 2.74 -1.25 18.03
CA ILE A 10 2.59 -1.81 16.68
C ILE A 10 1.13 -2.13 16.38
N LYS A 11 0.37 -2.66 17.35
CA LYS A 11 -1.06 -2.93 17.16
C LYS A 11 -1.86 -1.64 16.92
N GLU A 12 -1.55 -0.57 17.64
CA GLU A 12 -2.19 0.74 17.43
C GLU A 12 -1.87 1.29 16.04
N LEU A 13 -0.63 1.16 15.57
CA LEU A 13 -0.23 1.61 14.23
C LEU A 13 -0.98 0.91 13.09
N LYS A 14 -1.42 -0.34 13.28
CA LYS A 14 -2.26 -1.04 12.28
C LYS A 14 -3.59 -0.32 12.01
N TRP A 15 -4.08 0.46 12.97
CA TRP A 15 -5.30 1.27 12.79
C TRP A 15 -5.07 2.56 11.99
N PHE A 16 -3.83 2.88 11.63
CA PHE A 16 -3.53 4.07 10.84
C PHE A 16 -4.27 4.07 9.49
N GLY A 17 -4.60 2.89 8.93
CA GLY A 17 -5.45 2.78 7.74
C GLY A 17 -6.76 3.56 7.85
N LEU A 18 -7.43 3.47 9.00
CA LEU A 18 -8.66 4.21 9.27
C LEU A 18 -8.43 5.73 9.26
N TRP A 19 -7.30 6.17 9.81
CA TRP A 19 -6.89 7.58 9.78
C TRP A 19 -6.60 8.05 8.36
N PHE A 20 -5.86 7.25 7.59
CA PHE A 20 -5.55 7.49 6.19
C PHE A 20 -6.83 7.69 5.39
N ILE A 21 -7.84 6.82 5.58
CA ILE A 21 -9.13 6.84 4.85
C ILE A 21 -10.02 8.02 5.26
N ASN A 22 -10.08 8.39 6.53
CA ASN A 22 -11.09 9.36 6.99
C ASN A 22 -10.63 10.83 6.90
N ASN A 23 -9.33 11.11 6.88
CA ASN A 23 -8.84 12.49 6.97
C ASN A 23 -8.60 13.15 5.59
N GLN A 24 -9.53 12.96 4.66
CA GLN A 24 -9.40 13.51 3.30
C GLN A 24 -9.38 15.04 3.35
N ASN A 25 -8.40 15.65 2.69
CA ASN A 25 -8.23 17.12 2.55
C ASN A 25 -7.99 17.90 3.85
N GLN A 26 -7.92 17.23 5.01
CA GLN A 26 -7.59 17.88 6.29
C GLN A 26 -6.09 17.91 6.55
N ILE A 27 -5.34 17.00 5.91
CA ILE A 27 -3.90 16.83 6.05
C ILE A 27 -3.30 16.80 4.65
N SER A 28 -2.05 17.27 4.53
CA SER A 28 -1.37 17.32 3.25
C SER A 28 -1.13 15.91 2.69
N LYS A 29 -1.31 15.76 1.37
CA LYS A 29 -1.21 14.45 0.70
C LYS A 29 0.20 13.86 0.79
N ASP A 30 1.23 14.70 0.66
CA ASP A 30 2.63 14.32 0.81
C ASP A 30 2.92 13.72 2.20
N TRP A 31 2.45 14.37 3.27
CA TRP A 31 2.61 13.85 4.63
C TRP A 31 1.85 12.55 4.80
N MET A 32 0.62 12.49 4.29
CA MET A 32 -0.26 11.33 4.48
C MET A 32 0.29 10.06 3.80
N ILE A 33 0.77 10.17 2.55
CA ILE A 33 1.35 9.02 1.85
C ILE A 33 2.73 8.63 2.39
N SER A 34 3.55 9.61 2.81
CA SER A 34 4.83 9.33 3.50
C SER A 34 4.58 8.56 4.79
N LYS A 35 3.64 9.03 5.61
CA LYS A 35 3.33 8.42 6.91
C LYS A 35 2.70 7.05 6.77
N LEU A 36 1.89 6.82 5.73
CA LEU A 36 1.38 5.48 5.41
C LEU A 36 2.52 4.52 5.09
N ASN A 37 3.46 4.91 4.23
CA ASN A 37 4.62 4.09 3.89
C ASN A 37 5.48 3.77 5.11
N GLU A 38 5.81 4.77 5.94
CA GLU A 38 6.55 4.56 7.19
C GLU A 38 5.81 3.60 8.14
N THR A 39 4.48 3.73 8.23
CA THR A 39 3.68 2.87 9.08
C THR A 39 3.70 1.43 8.58
N LEU A 40 3.57 1.21 7.27
CA LEU A 40 3.65 -0.11 6.66
C LEU A 40 5.04 -0.73 6.82
N GLU A 41 6.12 0.03 6.77
CA GLU A 41 7.46 -0.49 7.08
C GLU A 41 7.55 -0.97 8.54
N VAL A 42 7.02 -0.20 9.49
CA VAL A 42 7.03 -0.55 10.92
C VAL A 42 6.11 -1.73 11.24
N THR A 43 4.95 -1.80 10.62
CA THR A 43 3.99 -2.91 10.81
C THR A 43 4.29 -4.11 9.93
N ASN A 44 5.38 -4.05 9.15
CA ASN A 44 5.77 -5.03 8.16
C ASN A 44 4.58 -5.39 7.25
N GLY A 45 3.98 -4.39 6.60
CA GLY A 45 2.88 -4.49 5.64
C GLY A 45 1.51 -4.85 6.22
N VAL A 46 1.39 -5.13 7.52
CA VAL A 46 0.10 -5.44 8.14
C VAL A 46 -0.62 -4.14 8.55
N ILE A 47 -1.79 -3.87 7.98
CA ILE A 47 -2.62 -2.71 8.34
C ILE A 47 -4.10 -3.04 8.17
N GLU A 48 -4.95 -2.41 8.98
CA GLU A 48 -6.41 -2.52 8.85
C GLU A 48 -6.93 -1.73 7.64
N PHE A 49 -8.06 -2.16 7.07
CA PHE A 49 -8.73 -1.51 5.93
C PHE A 49 -7.89 -1.46 4.65
N THR A 50 -7.14 -2.54 4.39
CA THR A 50 -6.20 -2.61 3.25
C THR A 50 -6.88 -2.35 1.91
N SER A 51 -8.07 -2.90 1.64
CA SER A 51 -8.82 -2.62 0.40
C SER A 51 -9.14 -1.15 0.23
N GLU A 52 -9.67 -0.51 1.27
CA GLU A 52 -10.09 0.89 1.23
C GLU A 52 -8.90 1.84 1.15
N ILE A 53 -7.74 1.46 1.71
CA ILE A 53 -6.48 2.16 1.48
C ILE A 53 -6.14 2.13 -0.01
N VAL A 54 -6.18 0.95 -0.65
CA VAL A 54 -5.85 0.79 -2.08
C VAL A 54 -6.79 1.61 -2.95
N GLU A 55 -8.10 1.57 -2.71
CA GLU A 55 -9.08 2.42 -3.42
C GLU A 55 -8.70 3.90 -3.32
N ARG A 56 -8.30 4.33 -2.13
CA ARG A 56 -7.95 5.72 -1.88
C ARG A 56 -6.63 6.15 -2.51
N LEU A 57 -5.73 5.23 -2.84
CA LEU A 57 -4.47 5.59 -3.52
C LEU A 57 -4.72 6.24 -4.88
N GLU A 58 -5.89 6.04 -5.50
CA GLU A 58 -6.25 6.75 -6.72
C GLU A 58 -6.19 8.28 -6.58
N ASP A 59 -6.50 8.82 -5.40
CA ASP A 59 -6.43 10.26 -5.12
C ASP A 59 -4.99 10.82 -5.18
N TYR A 60 -3.98 9.95 -5.19
CA TYR A 60 -2.56 10.30 -5.11
C TYR A 60 -1.82 10.09 -6.45
N LEU A 61 -2.47 9.46 -7.43
CA LEU A 61 -1.89 9.01 -8.70
C LEU A 61 -1.08 10.08 -9.43
N GLU A 62 -1.61 11.30 -9.52
CA GLU A 62 -1.05 12.38 -10.33
C GLU A 62 0.36 12.82 -9.89
N LYS A 63 0.68 12.71 -8.59
CA LYS A 63 1.90 13.31 -8.03
C LYS A 63 2.79 12.35 -7.25
N TYR A 64 2.27 11.18 -6.85
CA TYR A 64 2.95 10.31 -5.89
C TYR A 64 3.09 8.88 -6.45
N CYS A 65 3.43 8.76 -7.74
CA CYS A 65 3.46 7.48 -8.47
C CYS A 65 4.39 6.45 -7.80
N LEU A 66 5.55 6.89 -7.31
CA LEU A 66 6.54 6.04 -6.68
C LEU A 66 6.13 5.63 -5.26
N GLU A 67 5.55 6.55 -4.50
CA GLU A 67 5.07 6.30 -3.15
C GLU A 67 3.86 5.36 -3.15
N ILE A 68 3.00 5.45 -4.17
CA ILE A 68 1.91 4.50 -4.41
C ILE A 68 2.48 3.11 -4.70
N LEU A 69 3.44 3.00 -5.61
CA LEU A 69 4.06 1.72 -5.95
C LEU A 69 4.71 1.09 -4.72
N LYS A 70 5.42 1.89 -3.90
CA LYS A 70 5.98 1.44 -2.63
C LYS A 70 4.90 0.93 -1.68
N THR A 71 3.80 1.67 -1.55
CA THR A 71 2.66 1.28 -0.69
C THR A 71 2.08 -0.06 -1.15
N LEU A 72 1.82 -0.21 -2.46
CA LEU A 72 1.30 -1.45 -3.04
C LEU A 72 2.25 -2.62 -2.80
N ASN A 73 3.55 -2.44 -3.04
CA ASN A 73 4.52 -3.52 -2.82
C ASN A 73 4.50 -3.97 -1.34
N LEU A 74 4.48 -3.03 -0.39
CA LEU A 74 4.42 -3.33 1.04
C LEU A 74 3.13 -4.09 1.44
N LEU A 75 1.98 -3.66 0.94
CA LEU A 75 0.69 -4.31 1.21
C LEU A 75 0.63 -5.72 0.62
N VAL A 76 1.04 -5.88 -0.63
CA VAL A 76 1.01 -7.16 -1.34
C VAL A 76 2.04 -8.13 -0.77
N LYS A 77 3.22 -7.66 -0.34
CA LYS A 77 4.28 -8.55 0.15
C LYS A 77 3.85 -9.40 1.35
N VAL A 78 3.05 -8.83 2.25
CA VAL A 78 2.78 -9.44 3.56
C VAL A 78 1.47 -10.19 3.61
N ASP A 79 0.52 -9.91 2.72
CA ASP A 79 -0.86 -10.37 2.87
C ASP A 79 -0.96 -11.91 3.04
N ASN A 80 -1.02 -12.39 4.28
CA ASN A 80 -1.12 -13.81 4.60
C ASN A 80 -2.58 -14.30 4.47
N GLN A 81 -3.49 -13.42 4.03
CA GLN A 81 -4.91 -13.69 3.88
C GLN A 81 -5.33 -13.29 2.47
N ASP A 82 -5.25 -14.25 1.54
CA ASP A 82 -5.39 -14.11 0.07
C ASP A 82 -6.67 -13.40 -0.46
N TRP A 83 -7.56 -12.90 0.41
CA TRP A 83 -8.87 -12.37 0.07
C TRP A 83 -9.02 -10.86 0.26
N PHE A 84 -8.14 -10.16 0.99
CA PHE A 84 -8.36 -8.73 1.31
C PHE A 84 -8.17 -7.78 0.13
N LEU A 85 -7.31 -8.14 -0.83
CA LEU A 85 -7.08 -7.31 -2.02
C LEU A 85 -8.03 -7.63 -3.19
N ILE A 86 -8.87 -8.68 -3.07
CA ILE A 86 -9.84 -9.05 -4.11
C ILE A 86 -10.77 -7.88 -4.47
N PRO A 87 -11.37 -7.15 -3.50
CA PRO A 87 -12.25 -6.02 -3.82
C PRO A 87 -11.56 -4.93 -4.63
N SER A 88 -10.24 -4.80 -4.50
CA SER A 88 -9.45 -3.70 -5.07
C SER A 88 -8.61 -4.08 -6.29
N LYS A 89 -8.80 -5.28 -6.82
CA LYS A 89 -8.04 -5.80 -7.97
C LYS A 89 -8.00 -4.86 -9.17
N GLU A 90 -9.14 -4.31 -9.58
CA GLU A 90 -9.19 -3.41 -10.73
C GLU A 90 -8.49 -2.08 -10.44
N THR A 91 -8.57 -1.60 -9.21
CA THR A 91 -7.83 -0.43 -8.75
C THR A 91 -6.33 -0.67 -8.73
N ILE A 92 -5.86 -1.83 -8.26
CA ILE A 92 -4.43 -2.22 -8.33
C ILE A 92 -3.94 -2.22 -9.77
N LYS A 93 -4.69 -2.79 -10.73
CA LYS A 93 -4.31 -2.76 -12.15
C LYS A 93 -4.17 -1.34 -12.65
N LYS A 94 -5.15 -0.47 -12.37
CA LYS A 94 -5.11 0.92 -12.80
C LYS A 94 -3.91 1.66 -12.20
N LEU A 95 -3.61 1.44 -10.91
CA LEU A 95 -2.44 2.02 -10.26
C LEU A 95 -1.15 1.57 -10.94
N LEU A 96 -0.98 0.27 -11.18
CA LEU A 96 0.22 -0.27 -11.84
C LEU A 96 0.37 0.25 -13.27
N ILE A 97 -0.70 0.28 -14.07
CA ILE A 97 -0.69 0.81 -15.44
C ILE A 97 -0.24 2.27 -15.41
N HIS A 98 -0.86 3.11 -14.58
CA HIS A 98 -0.52 4.52 -14.52
C HIS A 98 0.94 4.75 -14.09
N THR A 99 1.45 3.96 -13.14
CA THR A 99 2.86 4.01 -12.76
C THR A 99 3.78 3.66 -13.94
N THR A 100 3.45 2.64 -14.75
CA THR A 100 4.24 2.30 -15.95
C THR A 100 4.19 3.34 -17.06
N GLU A 101 3.12 4.12 -17.15
CA GLU A 101 2.97 5.19 -18.15
C GLU A 101 3.67 6.48 -17.71
N THR A 102 3.83 6.70 -16.41
CA THR A 102 4.25 7.99 -15.85
C THR A 102 5.72 8.01 -15.42
N CYS A 103 6.20 6.95 -14.78
CA CYS A 103 7.54 6.91 -14.21
C CYS A 103 8.49 6.13 -15.15
N SER A 104 9.81 6.35 -15.06
CA SER A 104 10.74 5.67 -15.98
C SER A 104 10.90 4.19 -15.65
N VAL A 105 11.15 3.36 -16.66
CA VAL A 105 11.35 1.90 -16.47
C VAL A 105 12.49 1.61 -15.49
N GLU A 106 13.58 2.40 -15.53
CA GLU A 106 14.72 2.23 -14.63
C GLU A 106 14.34 2.43 -13.16
N GLU A 107 13.42 3.35 -12.85
CA GLU A 107 12.99 3.65 -11.49
C GLU A 107 12.04 2.58 -10.91
N ILE A 108 11.20 1.96 -11.76
CA ILE A 108 10.06 1.16 -11.29
C ILE A 108 10.17 -0.33 -11.56
N LYS A 109 11.05 -0.77 -12.47
CA LYS A 109 11.09 -2.16 -12.99
C LYS A 109 11.13 -3.19 -11.87
N ASP A 110 12.03 -3.03 -10.91
CA ASP A 110 12.23 -4.04 -9.87
C ASP A 110 11.02 -4.10 -8.93
N SER A 111 10.51 -2.94 -8.50
CA SER A 111 9.36 -2.86 -7.58
C SER A 111 8.06 -3.31 -8.24
N ILE A 112 7.84 -3.01 -9.53
CA ILE A 112 6.69 -3.53 -10.29
C ILE A 112 6.77 -5.03 -10.45
N ASN A 113 7.92 -5.57 -10.87
CA ASN A 113 8.09 -7.01 -11.03
C ASN A 113 7.91 -7.76 -9.71
N GLU A 114 8.41 -7.21 -8.60
CA GLU A 114 8.18 -7.77 -7.26
C GLU A 114 6.70 -7.77 -6.90
N THR A 115 6.01 -6.65 -7.11
CA THR A 115 4.57 -6.50 -6.83
C THR A 115 3.74 -7.48 -7.64
N ILE A 116 3.95 -7.57 -8.96
CA ILE A 116 3.26 -8.52 -9.84
C ILE A 116 3.56 -9.97 -9.41
N SER A 117 4.83 -10.29 -9.14
CA SER A 117 5.21 -11.64 -8.70
C SER A 117 4.53 -12.03 -7.39
N ASN A 118 4.37 -11.09 -6.46
CA ASN A 118 3.68 -11.33 -5.20
C ASN A 118 2.17 -11.49 -5.41
N LEU A 119 1.54 -10.71 -6.29
CA LEU A 119 0.13 -10.88 -6.68
C LEU A 119 -0.12 -12.25 -7.34
N VAL A 120 0.69 -12.63 -8.32
CA VAL A 120 0.57 -13.92 -9.01
C VAL A 120 0.74 -15.08 -8.02
N ARG A 121 1.68 -14.99 -7.07
CA ARG A 121 1.89 -16.02 -6.04
C ARG A 121 0.67 -16.22 -5.13
N LYS A 122 -0.16 -15.19 -4.96
CA LYS A 122 -1.42 -15.22 -4.19
C LYS A 122 -2.63 -15.67 -5.00
N GLY A 123 -2.44 -16.05 -6.27
CA GLY A 123 -3.52 -16.54 -7.13
C GLY A 123 -4.17 -15.49 -8.03
N TYR A 124 -3.66 -14.26 -8.04
CA TYR A 124 -4.07 -13.21 -8.99
C TYR A 124 -3.34 -13.38 -10.34
N HIS A 125 -3.61 -14.48 -11.03
CA HIS A 125 -2.86 -14.90 -12.23
C HIS A 125 -3.07 -14.02 -13.47
N GLU A 126 -4.03 -13.10 -13.43
CA GLU A 126 -4.30 -12.14 -14.50
C GLU A 126 -3.37 -10.91 -14.52
N PHE A 127 -2.47 -10.77 -13.54
CA PHE A 127 -1.47 -9.70 -13.47
C PHE A 127 -0.17 -10.06 -14.19
#